data_AF-A0A948C315-F1
#
_entry.id   AF-A0A948C315-F1
#
_cell.length_a   1.000
_cell.length_b   1.000
_cell.length_c   1.000
_cell.angle_alpha   90.00
_cell.angle_beta   90.00
_cell.angle_gamma   90.00
#
_symmetry.space_group_name_H-M   'P 1'
#
loop_
_entity.id
_entity.type
_entity.pdbx_description
1 polymer ?
#
loop_
_entity_poly.entity_id
_entity_poly.type
_entity_poly.pdbx_seq_one_letter_code
_entity_poly.pdbx_strand_id
1 'polypeptide(L)'
;MEYSEFLCPFCKRQKDNKVLEQVIEQYPNDVNEMFRHFIVHGDPAKIVAEAMECAGDQGGAEAYNNAVLAAFAIEDKSQAGLINLAKDLKLNKDEFEDCLENHKFADKVDAQTLEGRSLFGVNGTPGNVIVDNEK
;
A
#
# COMPACT_ATOMS: atom_id res chain seq x y z
N MET A 1 -11.43 -5.00 -1.85
CA MET A 1 -10.48 -4.04 -1.27
C MET A 1 -9.75 -4.69 -0.11
N GLU A 2 -8.43 -4.53 -0.05
CA GLU A 2 -7.59 -4.94 1.08
C GLU A 2 -7.13 -3.68 1.81
N TYR A 3 -7.56 -3.50 3.06
CA TYR A 3 -7.00 -2.54 3.99
C TYR A 3 -5.80 -3.17 4.69
N SER A 4 -4.61 -2.65 4.41
CA SER A 4 -3.35 -3.31 4.75
C SER A 4 -2.30 -2.29 5.17
N GLU A 5 -1.23 -2.79 5.80
CA GLU A 5 -0.13 -1.97 6.28
C GLU A 5 1.20 -2.73 6.26
N PHE A 6 2.27 -2.03 5.87
CA PHE A 6 3.58 -2.64 5.57
C PHE A 6 4.37 -3.09 6.82
N LEU A 7 3.99 -2.65 8.03
CA LEU A 7 4.59 -3.13 9.27
C LEU A 7 3.79 -4.28 9.90
N CYS A 8 2.60 -4.58 9.38
CA CYS A 8 1.77 -5.63 9.93
C CYS A 8 2.28 -7.02 9.49
N PRO A 9 2.69 -7.89 10.43
CA PRO A 9 3.19 -9.23 10.10
C PRO A 9 2.12 -10.12 9.46
N PHE A 10 0.84 -9.89 9.78
CA PHE A 10 -0.26 -10.63 9.18
C PHE A 10 -0.60 -10.17 7.77
N CYS A 11 -0.41 -8.89 7.45
CA CYS A 11 -0.51 -8.38 6.08
C CYS A 11 0.58 -9.00 5.21
N LYS A 12 1.83 -8.99 5.70
CA LYS A 12 2.93 -9.68 5.03
C LYS A 12 2.63 -11.17 4.82
N ARG A 13 2.12 -11.86 5.84
CA ARG A 13 1.75 -13.28 5.70
C ARG A 13 0.63 -13.52 4.68
N GLN A 14 -0.39 -12.65 4.64
CA GLN A 14 -1.45 -12.73 3.63
C GLN A 14 -0.87 -12.62 2.22
N LYS A 15 0.05 -11.67 2.02
CA LYS A 15 0.76 -11.47 0.76
C LYS A 15 1.67 -12.65 0.38
N ASP A 16 2.50 -13.11 1.32
CA ASP A 16 3.43 -14.23 1.11
C ASP A 16 2.68 -15.53 0.77
N ASN A 17 1.50 -15.74 1.36
CA ASN A 17 0.64 -16.89 1.08
C ASN A 17 -0.20 -16.74 -0.21
N LYS A 18 -0.14 -15.59 -0.88
CA LYS A 18 -0.85 -15.30 -2.12
C LYS A 18 -2.37 -15.49 -2.05
N VAL A 19 -2.97 -15.17 -0.89
CA VAL A 19 -4.38 -15.48 -0.64
C VAL A 19 -5.31 -14.73 -1.60
N LEU A 20 -5.05 -13.44 -1.84
CA LEU A 20 -5.89 -12.62 -2.71
C LEU A 20 -5.65 -12.95 -4.19
N GLU A 21 -4.40 -13.22 -4.57
CA GLU A 21 -4.05 -13.66 -5.92
C GLU A 21 -4.78 -14.95 -6.29
N GLN A 22 -4.86 -15.93 -5.38
CA GLN A 22 -5.62 -17.17 -5.61
C GLN A 22 -7.12 -16.91 -5.84
N VAL A 23 -7.71 -15.91 -5.18
CA VAL A 23 -9.11 -15.52 -5.40
C VAL A 23 -9.27 -14.87 -6.77
N ILE A 24 -8.39 -13.94 -7.14
CA ILE A 24 -8.42 -13.28 -8.45
C ILE A 24 -8.23 -14.30 -9.58
N GLU A 25 -7.30 -15.26 -9.43
CA GLU A 25 -7.08 -16.33 -10.40
C GLU A 25 -8.31 -17.23 -10.59
N GLN A 26 -9.12 -17.45 -9.54
CA GLN A 26 -10.36 -18.20 -9.62
C GLN A 26 -11.50 -17.42 -10.27
N TYR A 27 -11.51 -16.09 -10.11
CA TYR A 27 -12.58 -15.19 -10.58
C TYR A 27 -12.02 -14.02 -11.40
N PRO A 28 -11.27 -14.26 -12.49
CA PRO A 28 -10.47 -13.22 -13.16
C PRO A 28 -11.29 -12.15 -13.87
N ASN A 29 -12.58 -12.42 -14.12
CA ASN A 29 -13.51 -11.47 -14.75
C ASN A 29 -14.45 -10.79 -13.74
N ASP A 30 -14.58 -11.35 -12.53
CA ASP A 30 -15.59 -10.93 -11.56
C ASP A 30 -14.98 -10.23 -10.34
N VAL A 31 -13.70 -10.52 -10.04
CA VAL A 31 -13.01 -9.99 -8.86
C VAL A 31 -11.74 -9.26 -9.28
N ASN A 32 -11.60 -8.04 -8.79
CA ASN A 32 -10.35 -7.30 -8.81
C ASN A 32 -9.88 -7.00 -7.37
N GLU A 33 -8.59 -6.71 -7.25
CA GLU A 33 -7.99 -6.28 -6.00
C GLU A 33 -7.70 -4.78 -6.03
N MET A 34 -7.89 -4.17 -4.87
CA MET A 34 -7.59 -2.78 -4.65
C MET A 34 -6.98 -2.65 -3.26
N PHE A 35 -5.73 -2.24 -3.22
CA PHE A 35 -5.01 -1.96 -1.98
C PHE A 35 -5.46 -0.63 -1.39
N ARG A 36 -5.58 -0.58 -0.06
CA ARG A 36 -5.90 0.60 0.73
C ARG A 36 -4.96 0.67 1.93
N HIS A 37 -4.31 1.81 2.13
CA HIS A 37 -3.52 2.06 3.31
C HIS A 37 -4.43 2.12 4.54
N PHE A 38 -4.06 1.39 5.59
CA PHE A 38 -4.76 1.44 6.87
C PHE A 38 -3.75 1.44 8.01
N ILE A 39 -3.48 2.62 8.56
CA ILE A 39 -2.39 2.80 9.51
C ILE A 39 -2.82 2.40 10.93
N VAL A 40 -2.10 1.43 11.50
CA VAL A 40 -2.24 0.90 12.87
C VAL A 40 -0.95 0.99 13.68
N HIS A 41 0.22 1.05 13.03
CA HIS A 41 1.54 1.18 13.70
C HIS A 41 2.10 2.61 13.68
N GLY A 42 1.27 3.61 13.36
CA GLY A 42 1.61 5.04 13.44
C GLY A 42 2.58 5.52 12.36
N ASP A 43 3.33 6.58 12.67
CA ASP A 43 4.20 7.28 11.71
C ASP A 43 5.20 6.36 10.97
N PRO A 44 5.83 5.35 11.62
CA PRO A 44 6.71 4.42 10.92
C PRO A 44 6.03 3.63 9.80
N ALA A 45 4.72 3.40 9.86
CA ALA A 45 3.97 2.77 8.78
C ALA A 45 3.44 3.79 7.77
N LYS A 46 3.08 4.99 8.25
CA LYS A 46 2.57 6.08 7.41
C LYS A 46 3.60 6.50 6.34
N ILE A 47 4.87 6.68 6.73
CA ILE A 47 5.94 7.04 5.80
C ILE A 47 6.10 5.99 4.67
N VAL A 48 5.91 4.70 4.99
CA VAL A 48 5.98 3.62 3.98
C VAL A 48 4.79 3.67 3.03
N ALA A 49 3.60 3.99 3.54
CA ALA A 49 2.41 4.19 2.71
C ALA A 49 2.58 5.38 1.76
N GLU A 50 3.05 6.52 2.27
CA GLU A 50 3.35 7.70 1.46
C GLU A 50 4.36 7.40 0.35
N ALA A 51 5.39 6.60 0.65
CA ALA A 51 6.36 6.14 -0.34
C ALA A 51 5.73 5.36 -1.51
N MET A 52 4.67 4.57 -1.29
CA MET A 52 3.98 3.87 -2.37
C MET A 52 3.21 4.85 -3.25
N GLU A 53 2.56 5.83 -2.63
CA GLU A 53 1.84 6.89 -3.34
C GLU A 53 2.81 7.77 -4.14
N CYS A 54 4.01 8.07 -3.61
CA CYS A 54 5.09 8.75 -4.34
C CYS A 54 5.55 7.95 -5.56
N ALA A 55 5.66 6.62 -5.46
CA ALA A 55 5.96 5.78 -6.61
C ALA A 55 4.85 5.83 -7.67
N GLY A 56 3.59 5.78 -7.22
CA GLY A 56 2.41 5.89 -8.08
C GLY A 56 2.28 7.25 -8.78
N ASP A 57 2.68 8.33 -8.12
CA ASP A 57 2.69 9.69 -8.67
C ASP A 57 3.66 9.82 -9.86
N GLN A 58 4.83 9.17 -9.77
CA GLN A 58 5.84 9.20 -10.84
C GLN A 58 5.54 8.25 -11.99
N GLY A 59 5.13 7.02 -11.69
CA GLY A 59 5.05 5.93 -12.68
C GLY A 59 3.67 5.30 -12.84
N GLY A 60 2.63 5.91 -12.27
CA GLY A 60 1.25 5.42 -12.34
C GLY A 60 1.02 4.10 -11.61
N ALA A 61 -0.03 3.39 -12.01
CA ALA A 61 -0.48 2.17 -11.34
C ALA A 61 0.57 1.06 -11.33
N GLU A 62 1.39 0.94 -12.38
CA GLU A 62 2.44 -0.07 -12.45
C GLU A 62 3.52 0.18 -11.39
N ALA A 63 4.03 1.42 -11.29
CA ALA A 63 5.01 1.79 -10.27
C ALA A 63 4.45 1.66 -8.85
N TYR A 64 3.19 2.07 -8.64
CA TYR A 64 2.50 1.88 -7.35
C TYR A 64 2.47 0.40 -6.95
N ASN A 65 1.99 -0.47 -7.84
CA ASN A 65 1.86 -1.90 -7.56
C ASN A 65 3.23 -2.54 -7.32
N ASN A 66 4.24 -2.22 -8.12
CA ASN A 66 5.61 -2.70 -7.92
C ASN A 66 6.19 -2.25 -6.57
N ALA A 67 5.91 -1.01 -6.17
CA ALA A 67 6.32 -0.49 -4.87
C ALA A 67 5.63 -1.25 -3.72
N VAL A 68 4.32 -1.46 -3.79
CA VAL A 68 3.57 -2.23 -2.78
C VAL A 68 4.17 -3.62 -2.61
N LEU A 69 4.46 -4.32 -3.71
CA LEU A 69 5.12 -5.64 -3.68
C LEU A 69 6.49 -5.58 -3.02
N ALA A 70 7.32 -4.61 -3.40
CA ALA A 70 8.68 -4.47 -2.89
C ALA A 70 8.72 -4.05 -1.41
N ALA A 71 7.80 -3.21 -0.95
CA ALA A 71 7.75 -2.71 0.42
C ALA A 71 7.50 -3.81 1.46
N PHE A 72 6.73 -4.85 1.12
CA PHE A 72 6.58 -6.03 1.96
C PHE A 72 7.83 -6.92 2.03
N ALA A 73 8.77 -6.76 1.09
CA ALA A 73 9.98 -7.57 0.98
C ALA A 73 11.21 -6.92 1.64
N ILE A 74 11.31 -5.58 1.67
CA ILE A 74 12.46 -4.90 2.27
C ILE A 74 12.44 -4.95 3.79
N GLU A 75 13.61 -5.07 4.42
CA GLU A 75 13.76 -4.98 5.88
C GLU A 75 13.87 -3.53 6.35
N ASP A 76 14.71 -2.73 5.69
CA ASP A 76 14.90 -1.32 6.00
C ASP A 76 13.74 -0.47 5.45
N LYS A 77 12.80 -0.13 6.32
CA LYS A 77 11.66 0.74 6.04
C LYS A 77 11.87 2.18 6.50
N SER A 78 13.11 2.57 6.81
CA SER A 78 13.45 3.97 7.04
C SER A 78 13.33 4.78 5.75
N GLN A 79 13.33 6.11 5.85
CA GLN A 79 13.35 6.99 4.69
C GLN A 79 14.49 6.66 3.72
N ALA A 80 15.69 6.38 4.24
CA ALA A 80 16.83 5.97 3.41
C ALA A 80 16.57 4.64 2.68
N GLY A 81 15.98 3.65 3.37
CA GLY A 81 15.57 2.38 2.78
C GLY A 81 14.51 2.55 1.68
N LEU A 82 13.54 3.44 1.88
CA LEU A 82 12.49 3.75 0.90
C LEU A 82 13.04 4.46 -0.34
N ILE A 83 13.99 5.38 -0.16
CA ILE A 83 14.72 6.02 -1.27
C ILE A 83 15.53 4.99 -2.08
N ASN A 84 16.15 4.01 -1.40
CA ASN A 84 16.83 2.90 -2.07
C ASN A 84 15.85 2.01 -2.86
N LEU A 85 14.68 1.70 -2.29
CA LEU A 85 13.61 0.97 -2.98
C LEU A 85 13.19 1.71 -4.25
N ALA A 86 13.00 3.03 -4.20
CA ALA A 86 12.63 3.82 -5.37
C ALA A 86 13.68 3.71 -6.49
N LYS A 87 14.97 3.75 -6.13
CA LYS A 87 16.09 3.55 -7.07
C LYS A 87 16.08 2.14 -7.69
N ASP A 88 15.79 1.11 -6.91
CA ASP A 88 15.71 -0.27 -7.41
C ASP A 88 14.57 -0.42 -8.42
N LEU A 89 13.46 0.27 -8.17
CA LEU A 89 12.30 0.37 -9.07
C LEU A 89 12.49 1.34 -10.25
N LYS A 90 13.68 1.91 -10.43
CA LYS A 90 14.03 2.84 -11.53
C LYS A 90 13.21 4.14 -11.53
N LEU A 91 12.71 4.55 -10.37
CA LEU A 91 12.07 5.84 -10.17
C LEU A 91 13.09 6.96 -10.05
N ASN A 92 12.66 8.20 -10.27
CA ASN A 92 13.49 9.37 -10.07
C ASN A 92 13.70 9.59 -8.56
N LYS A 93 14.93 9.40 -8.11
CA LYS A 93 15.33 9.51 -6.70
C LYS A 93 14.96 10.88 -6.11
N ASP A 94 15.29 11.97 -6.80
CA ASP A 94 15.18 13.32 -6.24
C ASP A 94 13.71 13.75 -6.16
N GLU A 95 12.90 13.40 -7.18
CA GLU A 95 11.44 13.60 -7.14
C GLU A 95 10.77 12.74 -6.06
N PHE A 96 11.30 11.54 -5.80
CA PHE A 96 10.74 10.62 -4.80
C PHE A 96 11.05 11.12 -3.38
N GLU A 97 12.29 11.52 -3.17
CA GLU A 97 12.77 12.09 -1.91
C GLU A 97 11.99 13.38 -1.58
N ASP A 98 11.84 14.30 -2.53
CA ASP A 98 11.04 15.52 -2.36
C ASP A 98 9.57 15.21 -2.04
N CYS A 99 8.97 14.23 -2.73
CA CYS A 99 7.61 13.78 -2.45
C CYS A 99 7.44 13.29 -1.01
N LEU A 100 8.40 12.50 -0.51
CA LEU A 100 8.36 11.89 0.81
C LEU A 100 8.66 12.90 1.92
N GLU A 101 9.65 13.79 1.74
CA GLU A 101 9.99 14.84 2.70
C GLU A 101 8.88 15.88 2.88
N ASN A 102 8.17 16.20 1.79
CA ASN A 102 7.03 17.12 1.85
C ASN A 102 5.74 16.46 2.33
N HIS A 103 5.77 15.17 2.68
CA HIS A 103 4.59 14.41 3.09
C HIS A 103 3.40 14.57 2.12
N LYS A 104 3.68 14.58 0.81
CA LYS A 104 2.72 14.94 -0.24
C LYS A 104 1.43 14.12 -0.18
N PHE A 105 1.50 12.89 0.35
CA PHE A 105 0.38 11.95 0.40
C PHE A 105 -0.13 11.65 1.81
N ALA A 106 0.34 12.36 2.84
CA ALA A 106 -0.10 12.15 4.23
C ALA A 106 -1.63 12.21 4.38
N ASP A 107 -2.28 13.23 3.80
CA ASP A 107 -3.75 13.39 3.87
C ASP A 107 -4.48 12.25 3.15
N LYS A 108 -3.94 11.77 2.03
CA LYS A 108 -4.51 10.64 1.27
C LYS A 108 -4.45 9.35 2.10
N VAL A 109 -3.32 9.09 2.74
CA VAL A 109 -3.13 7.90 3.61
C VAL A 109 -4.06 7.95 4.81
N ASP A 110 -4.21 9.12 5.45
CA ASP A 110 -5.14 9.30 6.57
C ASP A 110 -6.59 9.12 6.13
N ALA A 111 -6.97 9.67 4.97
CA ALA A 111 -8.30 9.53 4.41
C ALA A 111 -8.66 8.06 4.11
N GLN A 112 -7.73 7.26 3.59
CA GLN A 112 -7.95 5.83 3.37
C GLN A 112 -8.14 5.05 4.68
N THR A 113 -7.37 5.39 5.73
CA THR A 113 -7.55 4.78 7.05
C THR A 113 -8.92 5.13 7.63
N LEU A 114 -9.34 6.40 7.49
CA LEU A 114 -10.66 6.86 7.95
C LEU A 114 -11.79 6.18 7.17
N GLU A 115 -11.67 6.07 5.85
CA GLU A 115 -12.61 5.38 4.97
C GLU A 115 -12.86 3.94 5.47
N GLY A 116 -11.79 3.17 5.68
CA GLY A 116 -11.88 1.79 6.18
C GLY A 116 -12.61 1.70 7.52
N ARG A 117 -12.31 2.59 8.46
CA ARG A 117 -12.94 2.60 9.79
C ARG A 117 -14.41 2.99 9.72
N SER A 118 -14.72 4.09 9.05
CA SER A 118 -16.03 4.73 9.10
C SER A 118 -17.06 4.10 8.17
N LEU A 119 -16.64 3.63 6.99
CA LEU A 119 -17.58 3.08 6.01
C LEU A 119 -17.71 1.56 6.11
N PHE A 120 -16.61 0.88 6.45
CA PHE A 120 -16.54 -0.58 6.39
C PHE A 120 -16.28 -1.26 7.74
N GLY A 121 -16.14 -0.48 8.83
CA GLY A 121 -15.94 -1.02 10.17
C GLY A 121 -14.59 -1.74 10.36
N VAL A 122 -13.61 -1.47 9.49
CA VAL A 122 -12.26 -2.05 9.61
C VAL A 122 -11.61 -1.54 10.88
N ASN A 123 -11.14 -2.46 11.73
CA ASN A 123 -10.53 -2.15 13.02
C ASN A 123 -9.13 -2.76 13.21
N GLY A 124 -8.56 -3.34 12.16
CA GLY A 124 -7.24 -3.96 12.15
C GLY A 124 -6.84 -4.38 10.74
N THR A 125 -5.59 -4.82 10.59
CA THR A 125 -5.01 -5.23 9.31
C THR A 125 -4.46 -6.66 9.36
N PRO A 126 -4.60 -7.48 8.30
CA PRO A 126 -5.31 -7.14 7.06
C PRO A 126 -6.84 -7.11 7.28
N GLY A 127 -7.51 -6.18 6.62
CA GLY A 127 -8.97 -6.06 6.59
C GLY A 127 -9.47 -6.20 5.16
N ASN A 128 -10.16 -7.30 4.84
CA ASN A 128 -10.68 -7.53 3.49
C ASN A 128 -12.15 -7.13 3.42
N VAL A 129 -12.49 -6.27 2.46
CA VAL A 129 -13.85 -5.81 2.18
C VAL A 129 -14.21 -6.18 0.75
N ILE A 130 -15.32 -6.90 0.56
CA ILE A 130 -15.87 -7.21 -0.76
C ILE A 130 -16.90 -6.12 -1.08
N VAL A 131 -16.69 -5.43 -2.19
CA VAL A 131 -17.62 -4.41 -2.70
C VAL A 131 -18.15 -4.88 -4.05
N ASP A 132 -19.46 -4.88 -4.18
CA ASP A 132 -20.15 -5.08 -5.46
C ASP A 132 -20.08 -3.75 -6.23
N ASN A 133 -19.26 -3.69 -7.28
CA ASN A 133 -19.03 -2.47 -8.06
C ASN A 133 -20.14 -2.20 -9.10
N GLU A 134 -21.18 -3.04 -9.15
CA GLU A 134 -22.34 -2.88 -10.04
C GLU A 134 -23.55 -2.21 -9.34
N LYS A 135 -23.47 -1.93 -8.05
CA LYS A 135 -24.53 -1.32 -7.24
C LYS A 135 -24.04 -0.13 -6.44
#